data_AF-A0A8S9RNJ6-F1
#
_entry.id   AF-A0A8S9RNJ6-F1
#
_cell.length_a   1.000
_cell.length_b   1.000
_cell.length_c   1.000
_cell.angle_alpha   90.00
_cell.angle_beta   90.00
_cell.angle_gamma   90.00
#
_symmetry.space_group_name_H-M   'P 1'
#
loop_
_entity.id
_entity.type
_entity.pdbx_description
1 polymer ?
#
loop_
_entity_poly.entity_id
_entity_poly.type
_entity_poly.pdbx_seq_one_letter_code
_entity_poly.pdbx_strand_id
1 'polypeptide(L)' 'MSVEEASELARRSIYHATFRDGASGGVASVYHVGPNGWTKLSGDDVGELHYHYYPVPPAIAEQVMEEAAAE' A
#
# COMPACT_ATOMS: atom_id res chain seq x y z
N MET A 1 -17.23 3.82 -13.35
CA MET A 1 -15.97 3.76 -12.60
C MET A 1 -14.87 4.25 -13.54
N SER A 2 -14.15 5.31 -13.17
CA SER A 2 -13.00 5.78 -13.94
C SER A 2 -11.81 4.83 -13.78
N VAL A 3 -10.77 5.00 -14.59
CA VAL A 3 -9.54 4.21 -14.47
C VAL A 3 -8.89 4.48 -13.12
N GLU A 4 -8.91 5.71 -12.63
CA GLU A 4 -8.36 6.10 -11.34
C GLU A 4 -9.09 5.42 -10.17
N GLU A 5 -10.43 5.45 -10.18
CA GLU A 5 -11.26 4.77 -9.17
C GLU A 5 -11.01 3.26 -9.18
N ALA A 6 -10.92 2.66 -10.37
CA ALA A 6 -10.63 1.24 -10.54
C ALA A 6 -9.25 0.87 -9.98
N SER A 7 -8.25 1.71 -10.28
CA SER A 7 -6.86 1.50 -9.90
C SER A 7 -6.67 1.63 -8.40
N GLU A 8 -7.35 2.58 -7.78
CA GLU A 8 -7.33 2.75 -6.33
C GLU A 8 -7.98 1.57 -5.61
N LEU A 9 -9.14 1.10 -6.10
CA LEU A 9 -9.78 -0.10 -5.58
C LEU A 9 -8.86 -1.33 -5.69
N ALA A 10 -8.20 -1.51 -6.84
CA ALA A 10 -7.27 -2.62 -7.06
C ALA A 10 -6.07 -2.56 -6.11
N ARG A 11 -5.42 -1.38 -5.99
CA ARG A 11 -4.29 -1.15 -5.09
C ARG A 11 -4.64 -1.49 -3.65
N ARG A 12 -5.76 -0.93 -3.15
CA ARG A 12 -6.21 -1.14 -1.78
C ARG A 12 -6.55 -2.61 -1.50
N SER A 13 -7.12 -3.31 -2.49
CA SER A 13 -7.43 -4.74 -2.38
C SER A 13 -6.17 -5.59 -2.21
N ILE A 14 -5.14 -5.34 -3.04
CA ILE A 14 -3.86 -6.06 -2.94
C ILE A 14 -3.14 -5.71 -1.65
N TYR A 15 -3.10 -4.43 -1.26
CA TYR A 15 -2.56 -4.00 0.03
C TYR A 15 -3.18 -4.80 1.19
N HIS A 16 -4.50 -4.93 1.25
CA HIS A 16 -5.15 -5.73 2.31
C HIS A 16 -4.82 -7.22 2.24
N ALA A 17 -4.64 -7.78 1.03
CA ALA A 17 -4.23 -9.17 0.88
C ALA A 17 -2.83 -9.41 1.45
N THR A 18 -1.90 -8.48 1.27
CA THR A 18 -0.52 -8.61 1.77
C THR A 18 -0.42 -8.75 3.29
N PHE A 19 -1.40 -8.22 4.04
CA PHE A 19 -1.45 -8.38 5.49
C PHE A 19 -1.88 -9.79 5.93
N ARG A 20 -2.65 -10.51 5.10
CA ARG A 20 -3.24 -11.82 5.44
C ARG A 20 -2.54 -13.00 4.78
N ASP A 21 -1.74 -12.76 3.74
CA ASP A 21 -0.99 -13.76 3.02
C ASP A 21 0.52 -13.61 3.27
N GLY A 22 1.09 -14.51 4.06
CA GLY A 22 2.51 -14.47 4.43
C GLY A 22 3.49 -14.76 3.28
N ALA A 23 3.00 -15.20 2.12
CA ALA A 23 3.82 -15.37 0.92
C ALA A 23 3.77 -14.17 -0.05
N SER A 24 2.97 -13.15 0.28
CA SER A 24 2.88 -11.92 -0.53
C SER A 24 4.17 -11.10 -0.49
N GLY A 25 4.48 -10.42 -1.59
CA GLY A 25 5.63 -9.50 -1.69
C GLY A 25 5.34 -8.11 -1.12
N GLY A 26 6.38 -7.28 -1.00
CA GLY A 26 6.30 -5.94 -0.41
C GLY A 26 5.85 -4.81 -1.34
N VAL A 27 5.45 -5.08 -2.58
CA VAL A 27 5.08 -4.03 -3.56
C VAL A 27 3.74 -4.35 -4.23
N ALA A 28 2.83 -3.38 -4.23
CA ALA A 28 1.58 -3.42 -4.98
C ALA A 28 1.75 -2.68 -6.32
N SER A 29 1.85 -3.42 -7.43
CA SER A 29 1.92 -2.83 -8.78
C SER A 29 0.57 -2.86 -9.49
N VAL A 30 0.13 -1.72 -10.02
CA VAL A 30 -1.13 -1.61 -10.77
C VAL A 30 -0.85 -1.37 -12.24
N TYR A 31 -1.50 -2.16 -13.09
CA TYR A 31 -1.42 -2.08 -14.54
C TYR A 31 -2.84 -1.91 -15.10
N HIS A 32 -3.02 -0.92 -15.97
CA HIS A 32 -4.24 -0.78 -16.76
C HIS A 32 -4.03 -1.44 -18.12
N VAL A 33 -4.88 -2.40 -18.48
CA VAL A 33 -4.83 -3.14 -19.74
C VAL A 33 -6.04 -2.76 -20.58
N GLY A 34 -5.80 -2.26 -21.80
CA GLY A 34 -6.85 -1.81 -22.72
C GLY A 34 -6.56 -2.16 -24.17
N PRO A 35 -7.39 -1.67 -25.12
CA PRO A 35 -7.30 -2.04 -26.54
C PRO A 35 -5.96 -1.73 -27.21
N ASN A 36 -5.23 -0.73 -26.70
CA ASN A 36 -3.95 -0.28 -27.24
C ASN A 36 -2.74 -0.87 -26.49
N GLY A 37 -2.96 -1.87 -25.63
CA GLY A 37 -1.92 -2.48 -24.80
C GLY A 37 -2.09 -2.15 -23.33
N TRP A 38 -0.99 -2.19 -22.57
CA TRP A 38 -1.00 -1.98 -21.13
C TRP A 38 -0.12 -0.81 -20.72
N THR A 39 -0.46 -0.21 -19.59
CA THR A 39 0.33 0.86 -18.97
C THR A 39 0.47 0.57 -17.49
N LYS A 40 1.70 0.65 -16.98
CA LYS A 40 1.95 0.60 -15.54
C LYS A 40 1.53 1.93 -14.94
N LEU A 41 0.61 1.89 -13.99
CA LEU A 41 0.13 3.09 -13.31
C LEU A 41 0.95 3.40 -12.06
N SER A 42 1.38 2.36 -11.34
CA SER A 42 2.06 2.50 -10.05
C SER A 42 2.78 1.22 -9.62
N GLY A 43 3.64 1.35 -8.61
CA GLY A 43 4.35 0.26 -7.95
C GLY A 43 4.74 0.72 -6.56
N ASP A 44 3.80 0.59 -5.63
CA ASP A 44 3.89 1.23 -4.31
C ASP A 44 4.38 0.22 -3.27
N ASP A 45 5.28 0.66 -2.39
CA ASP A 45 5.71 -0.12 -1.23
C ASP A 45 4.52 -0.32 -0.27
N VAL A 46 4.33 -1.55 0.18
CA VAL A 46 3.19 -1.93 1.04
C VAL A 46 3.26 -1.26 2.41
N GLY A 47 4.46 -1.03 2.95
CA GLY A 47 4.65 -0.31 4.21
C GLY A 47 4.25 1.16 4.06
N GLU A 48 4.66 1.81 2.98
CA GLU A 48 4.23 3.18 2.68
C GLU A 48 2.70 3.27 2.47
N LEU A 49 2.10 2.29 1.78
CA LEU A 49 0.65 2.20 1.66
C LEU A 49 -0.05 2.03 3.01
N HIS A 50 0.55 1.29 3.95
CA HIS A 50 0.00 1.15 5.29
C HIS A 50 -0.14 2.51 5.98
N TYR A 51 0.93 3.31 6.00
CA TYR A 51 0.91 4.64 6.62
C TYR A 51 0.06 5.64 5.83
N HIS A 52 -0.09 5.47 4.52
CA HIS A 52 -1.01 6.26 3.71
C HIS A 52 -2.48 6.02 4.10
N TYR A 53 -2.90 4.75 4.22
CA TYR A 53 -4.28 4.40 4.55
C TYR A 53 -4.61 4.48 6.05
N TYR A 54 -3.60 4.27 6.90
CA TYR A 54 -3.71 4.26 8.36
C TYR A 54 -2.61 5.13 8.97
N PRO A 55 -2.71 6.47 8.82
CA PRO A 55 -1.71 7.38 9.36
C PRO A 55 -1.62 7.24 10.88
N VAL A 56 -0.39 7.09 11.39
CA VAL A 56 -0.13 6.99 12.83
C VAL A 56 -0.12 8.42 13.41
N PRO A 57 -0.87 8.68 14.49
CA PRO A 57 -0.78 9.96 15.18
C PRO A 57 0.64 10.21 15.72
N PRO A 58 1.15 11.46 15.67
CA PRO A 58 2.52 11.77 16.09
C PRO A 58 2.86 11.27 17.49
N ALA A 59 1.93 11.39 18.44
CA ALA A 59 2.11 10.93 19.82
C ALA A 59 2.36 9.42 19.94
N ILE A 60 1.72 8.62 19.08
CA ILE A 60 1.92 7.16 19.06
C ILE A 60 3.28 6.84 18.43
N ALA A 61 3.64 7.53 17.35
CA ALA A 61 4.92 7.33 16.68
C ALA A 61 6.11 7.68 17.60
N GLU A 62 6.03 8.79 18.32
CA GLU A 62 7.04 9.21 19.29
C GLU A 62 7.20 8.18 20.42
N GLN A 63 6.10 7.70 21.00
CA GLN A 63 6.16 6.69 22.06
C GLN A 63 6.79 5.39 21.57
N VAL A 64 6.42 4.90 20.37
CA VAL A 64 6.98 3.66 19.81
C VAL A 64 8.47 3.80 19.52
N MET A 65 8.91 4.97 19.03
CA MET A 65 10.34 5.23 18.79
C MET A 65 11.14 5.30 20.10
N GLU A 66 10.57 5.87 21.15
CA GLU A 66 11.21 5.97 22.46
C GLU A 66 11.32 4.60 23.13
N GLU A 67 10.29 3.75 23.03
CA GLU A 67 10.33 2.35 23.48
C GLU A 67 11.37 1.52 22.71
N ALA A 68 11.42 1.66 21.38
CA ALA A 68 12.40 0.93 20.54
C ALA A 68 13.86 1.36 20.76
N ALA A 69 14.09 2.60 21.21
CA ALA A 69 15.44 3.09 21.54
C ALA A 69 15.90 2.70 22.96
N ALA A 70 14.96 2.24 23.81
CA ALA A 70 15.22 1.82 25.18
C ALA A 70 15.56 0.31 25.32
N GLU A 71 15.45 -0.46 24.23
CA GLU A 71 15.81 -1.88 24.12
C GLU A 71 17.20 -2.07 23.47
#